data_AF-A0A968NS28-F1
#
_entry.id   AF-A0A968NS28-F1
#
_cell.length_a   1.000
_cell.length_b   1.000
_cell.length_c   1.000
_cell.angle_alpha   90.00
_cell.angle_beta   90.00
_cell.angle_gamma   90.00
#
_symmetry.space_group_name_H-M   'P 1'
#
loop_
_entity.id
_entity.type
_entity.pdbx_description
1 polymer ?
#
loop_
_entity_poly.entity_id
_entity_poly.type
_entity_poly.pdbx_seq_one_letter_code
_entity_poly.pdbx_strand_id
1 'polypeptide(L)'
;MAERRLPAAIALKRRFDLLIQSSILQIVWVSEEIVAQAWTIFEQFNVDKQWSFTDCVSYVVMTEQSITEAFTLDRHFSQMGFLRRPL
;
A
#
# COMPACT_ATOMS: atom_id res chain seq x y z
N MET A 1 -25.04 14.14 -1.25
CA MET A 1 -24.15 13.04 -1.74
C MET A 1 -23.26 12.41 -0.64
N ALA A 2 -23.11 12.99 0.56
CA ALA A 2 -22.26 12.43 1.63
C ALA A 2 -22.89 11.24 2.41
N GLU A 3 -24.22 11.21 2.55
CA GLU A 3 -24.96 10.28 3.42
C GLU A 3 -24.83 8.79 3.04
N ARG A 4 -24.57 8.50 1.76
CA ARG A 4 -24.50 7.11 1.23
C ARG A 4 -23.10 6.49 1.29
N ARG A 5 -22.05 7.28 1.57
CA ARG A 5 -20.64 6.81 1.56
C ARG A 5 -20.25 6.11 2.87
N LEU A 6 -20.77 6.59 4.00
CA LEU A 6 -20.43 6.04 5.31
C LEU A 6 -20.88 4.57 5.49
N PRO A 7 -22.10 4.16 5.10
CA PRO A 7 -22.52 2.76 5.19
C PRO A 7 -21.66 1.80 4.36
N ALA A 8 -21.26 2.23 3.15
CA ALA A 8 -20.45 1.41 2.25
C ALA A 8 -19.02 1.20 2.81
N ALA A 9 -18.41 2.25 3.35
CA ALA A 9 -17.09 2.16 3.98
C ALA A 9 -17.10 1.22 5.20
N ILE A 10 -18.12 1.31 6.04
CA ILE A 10 -18.29 0.41 7.21
C ILE A 10 -18.49 -1.04 6.74
N ALA A 11 -19.31 -1.27 5.72
CA ALA A 11 -19.53 -2.60 5.17
C ALA A 11 -18.25 -3.22 4.58
N LEU A 12 -17.44 -2.42 3.88
CA LEU A 12 -16.15 -2.86 3.36
C LEU A 12 -15.19 -3.22 4.50
N LYS A 13 -15.10 -2.39 5.54
CA LYS A 13 -14.28 -2.67 6.73
C LYS A 13 -14.69 -4.01 7.36
N ARG A 14 -15.99 -4.26 7.56
CA ARG A 14 -16.47 -5.54 8.11
C ARG A 14 -16.02 -6.75 7.27
N ARG A 15 -15.96 -6.62 5.94
CA ARG A 15 -15.44 -7.67 5.07
C ARG A 15 -13.94 -7.88 5.29
N PHE A 16 -13.16 -6.80 5.41
CA PHE A 16 -11.74 -6.90 5.74
C PHE A 16 -11.52 -7.58 7.10
N ASP A 17 -12.34 -7.27 8.11
CA ASP A 17 -12.27 -7.93 9.42
C ASP A 17 -12.43 -9.45 9.32
N LEU A 18 -13.40 -9.91 8.52
CA LEU A 18 -13.60 -11.35 8.28
C LEU A 18 -12.38 -11.97 7.58
N LEU A 19 -11.82 -11.29 6.57
CA LEU A 19 -10.64 -11.78 5.86
C LEU A 19 -9.41 -11.86 6.78
N ILE A 20 -9.23 -10.89 7.67
CA ILE A 20 -8.15 -10.88 8.67
C ILE A 20 -8.33 -12.02 9.67
N GLN A 21 -9.55 -12.20 10.22
CA GLN A 21 -9.84 -13.28 11.16
C GLN A 21 -9.63 -14.67 10.53
N SER A 22 -9.91 -14.80 9.23
CA SER A 22 -9.66 -16.03 8.47
C SER A 22 -8.21 -16.21 8.01
N SER A 23 -7.29 -15.31 8.39
CA SER A 23 -5.88 -15.31 7.96
C SER A 23 -5.66 -15.22 6.44
N ILE A 24 -6.65 -14.74 5.70
CA ILE A 24 -6.54 -14.49 4.25
C ILE A 24 -5.86 -13.14 3.97
N LEU A 25 -6.06 -12.17 4.87
CA LEU A 25 -5.51 -10.82 4.74
C LEU A 25 -4.68 -10.47 5.98
N GLN A 26 -3.43 -10.02 5.76
CA GLN A 26 -2.62 -9.39 6.80
C GLN A 26 -2.68 -7.86 6.64
N ILE A 27 -2.89 -7.14 7.75
CA ILE A 27 -2.76 -5.68 7.77
C ILE A 27 -1.41 -5.31 8.37
N VAL A 28 -0.66 -4.49 7.63
CA VAL A 28 0.52 -3.79 8.15
C VAL A 28 0.09 -2.38 8.53
N TRP A 29 0.23 -2.05 9.81
CA TRP A 29 0.03 -0.68 10.30
C TRP A 29 1.30 0.12 10.04
N VAL A 30 1.13 1.30 9.44
CA VAL A 30 2.24 2.20 9.13
C VAL A 30 2.74 2.81 10.45
N SER A 31 3.93 2.40 10.89
CA SER A 31 4.59 2.91 12.09
C SER A 31 5.37 4.20 11.78
N GLU A 32 5.84 4.88 12.82
CA GLU A 32 6.69 6.08 12.66
C GLU A 32 7.98 5.77 11.90
N GLU A 33 8.56 4.58 12.11
CA GLU A 33 9.74 4.11 11.41
C GLU A 33 9.48 3.91 9.91
N ILE A 34 8.32 3.33 9.55
CA ILE A 34 7.92 3.19 8.14
C ILE A 34 7.72 4.56 7.51
N VAL A 35 7.09 5.50 8.23
CA VAL A 35 6.90 6.88 7.75
C VAL A 35 8.23 7.58 7.51
N ALA A 36 9.17 7.48 8.45
CA ALA A 36 10.49 8.10 8.32
C ALA A 36 11.26 7.56 7.11
N GLN A 37 11.30 6.23 6.93
CA GLN A 37 11.92 5.61 5.78
C GLN A 37 11.25 6.00 4.45
N ALA A 38 9.90 6.04 4.44
CA ALA A 38 9.15 6.44 3.26
C ALA A 38 9.45 7.89 2.84
N TRP A 39 9.66 8.81 3.79
CA TRP A 39 10.07 10.19 3.49
C TRP A 39 11.45 10.27 2.86
N THR A 40 12.43 9.52 3.37
CA THR A 40 13.76 9.46 2.75
C THR A 40 13.70 9.01 1.30
N ILE A 41 12.89 7.98 1.01
CA ILE A 41 12.68 7.48 -0.36
C ILE A 41 11.94 8.50 -1.21
N PHE A 42 10.90 9.12 -0.66
CA PHE A 42 10.10 10.12 -1.37
C PHE A 42 10.97 11.30 -1.81
N GLU A 43 11.82 11.83 -0.93
CA GLU A 43 12.76 12.92 -1.23
C GLU A 43 13.84 12.49 -2.24
N GLN A 44 14.33 11.26 -2.14
CA GLN A 44 15.36 10.72 -3.03
C GLN A 44 14.86 10.54 -4.47
N PHE A 45 13.65 10.01 -4.67
CA PHE A 45 13.15 9.63 -5.99
C PHE A 45 12.22 10.64 -6.64
N ASN A 46 11.55 11.53 -5.91
CA ASN A 46 10.69 12.56 -6.52
C ASN A 46 11.46 13.76 -7.09
N VAL A 47 12.77 13.62 -7.33
CA VAL A 47 13.52 14.55 -8.17
C VAL A 47 13.14 14.34 -9.64
N ASP A 48 12.96 13.09 -10.08
CA ASP A 48 12.64 12.71 -11.47
C ASP A 48 11.46 11.74 -11.59
N LYS A 49 11.08 11.05 -10.52
CA LYS A 49 9.90 10.18 -10.46
C LYS A 49 8.68 10.97 -9.93
N GLN A 50 7.49 10.44 -10.20
CA GLN A 50 6.23 10.97 -9.70
C GLN A 50 5.58 9.97 -8.73
N TRP A 51 6.39 9.38 -7.85
CA TRP A 51 5.91 8.41 -6.88
C TRP A 51 5.13 9.13 -5.79
N SER A 52 3.92 8.67 -5.49
CA SER A 52 3.19 9.17 -4.36
C SER A 52 3.87 8.76 -3.05
N PHE A 53 3.54 9.45 -1.96
CA PHE A 53 4.01 9.04 -0.63
C PHE A 53 3.51 7.63 -0.27
N THR A 54 2.29 7.27 -0.68
CA THR A 54 1.73 5.93 -0.50
C THR A 54 2.51 4.86 -1.27
N ASP A 55 3.04 5.18 -2.46
CA ASP A 55 3.92 4.26 -3.21
C ASP A 55 5.22 4.03 -2.42
N CYS A 56 5.80 5.08 -1.83
CA CYS A 56 7.02 4.99 -1.03
C CYS A 56 6.81 4.18 0.27
N VAL A 57 5.67 4.38 0.96
CA VAL A 57 5.28 3.54 2.10
C VAL A 57 5.12 2.08 1.68
N SER A 58 4.47 1.84 0.53
CA SER A 58 4.30 0.47 0.01
C SER A 58 5.65 -0.18 -0.30
N TYR A 59 6.59 0.58 -0.87
CA TYR A 59 7.95 0.11 -1.13
C TYR A 59 8.67 -0.34 0.16
N VAL A 60 8.63 0.47 1.22
CA VAL A 60 9.25 0.12 2.52
C VAL A 60 8.65 -1.19 3.05
N VAL A 61 7.33 -1.25 3.14
CA VAL A 61 6.62 -2.43 3.66
C VAL A 61 6.94 -3.68 2.84
N MET A 62 6.90 -3.58 1.52
CA MET A 62 7.19 -4.72 0.64
C MET A 62 8.65 -5.19 0.78
N THR A 63 9.59 -4.25 0.90
CA THR A 63 11.01 -4.58 1.07
C THR A 63 11.25 -5.27 2.41
N GLU A 64 10.74 -4.73 3.52
CA GLU A 64 10.90 -5.31 4.86
C GLU A 64 10.26 -6.71 4.96
N GLN A 65 9.13 -6.93 4.29
CA GLN A 65 8.40 -8.20 4.30
C GLN A 65 8.85 -9.16 3.18
N SER A 66 9.88 -8.81 2.40
CA SER A 66 10.35 -9.61 1.24
C SER A 66 9.25 -9.93 0.21
N ILE A 67 8.30 -9.02 0.02
CA ILE A 67 7.22 -9.14 -0.96
C ILE A 67 7.73 -8.67 -2.32
N THR A 68 7.63 -9.53 -3.33
CA THR A 68 8.10 -9.25 -4.70
C THR A 68 6.97 -8.96 -5.67
N GLU A 69 5.73 -9.28 -5.32
CA GLU A 69 4.56 -9.16 -6.19
C GLU A 69 3.53 -8.18 -5.63
N ALA A 70 2.98 -7.31 -6.47
CA ALA A 70 1.96 -6.34 -6.10
C ALA A 70 0.70 -6.52 -6.95
N PHE A 71 -0.45 -6.67 -6.29
CA PHE A 71 -1.75 -6.63 -6.94
C PHE A 71 -2.14 -5.17 -7.27
N THR A 72 -1.69 -4.68 -8.42
CA THR A 72 -1.86 -3.27 -8.81
C THR A 72 -1.83 -3.06 -10.32
N LEU A 73 -2.52 -2.01 -10.77
CA LEU A 73 -2.40 -1.47 -12.14
C LEU A 73 -1.31 -0.39 -12.24
N ASP A 74 -0.80 0.10 -11.12
CA ASP A 74 0.14 1.23 -11.09
C ASP A 74 1.55 0.80 -11.53
N ARG A 75 2.04 1.43 -12.60
CA ARG A 75 3.37 1.18 -13.17
C ARG A 75 4.54 1.57 -12.25
N HIS A 76 4.32 2.40 -11.23
CA HIS A 76 5.38 2.80 -10.29
C HIS A 76 6.04 1.59 -9.61
N PHE A 77 5.23 0.57 -9.28
CA PHE A 77 5.73 -0.67 -8.68
C PHE A 77 6.72 -1.42 -9.58
N SER A 78 6.55 -1.36 -10.91
CA SER A 78 7.54 -1.93 -11.84
C SER A 78 8.84 -1.12 -11.86
N GLN A 79 8.78 0.21 -11.68
CA GLN A 79 9.99 1.04 -11.58
C GLN A 79 10.78 0.76 -10.30
N MET A 80 10.09 0.36 -9.24
CA MET A 80 10.66 -0.07 -7.97
C MET A 80 11.24 -1.50 -8.00
N GLY A 81 11.03 -2.24 -9.09
CA GLY A 81 11.50 -3.63 -9.25
C GLY A 81 10.49 -4.70 -8.84
N PHE A 82 9.24 -4.34 -8.50
CA PHE A 82 8.18 -5.30 -8.17
C PHE A 82 7.45 -5.83 -9.39
N LEU A 83 7.01 -7.09 -9.29
CA LEU A 83 6.17 -7.73 -10.30
C LEU A 83 4.71 -7.37 -10.08
N ARG A 84 4.13 -6.62 -11.02
CA ARG A 84 2.70 -6.31 -10.99
C ARG A 84 1.91 -7.55 -11.41
N ARG A 85 0.91 -7.90 -10.62
CA ARG A 85 -0.09 -8.94 -10.90
C ARG A 85 -1.46 -8.29 -11.09
N PRO A 86 -1.72 -7.58 -12.20
CA PRO A 86 -3.09 -7.30 -12.57
C PRO A 86 -3.77 -8.64 -12.87
N LEU A 87 -4.96 -8.89 -12.35
CA LEU A 87 -5.73 -10.10 -12.67
C LEU A 87 -5.85 -10.28 -14.19
#